data_AF-A0A7X6PC48-F1
#
_entry.id   AF-A0A7X6PC48-F1
#
_cell.length_a   1.000
_cell.length_b   1.000
_cell.length_c   1.000
_cell.angle_alpha   90.00
_cell.angle_beta   90.00
_cell.angle_gamma   90.00
#
_symmetry.space_group_name_H-M   'P 1'
#
loop_
_entity.id
_entity.type
_entity.pdbx_description
1 polymer ?
#
loop_
_entity_poly.entity_id
_entity_poly.type
_entity_poly.pdbx_seq_one_letter_code
_entity_poly.pdbx_strand_id
1 'polypeptide(L)'
;MIKKKYYLDPNDLQYKQLRLPWKKKFLRILLWFSVTVVLTVIYSTIFHSIFGSPKYEALIRQLSELKLHFTLVNRELDFKMEMIEDLKMSDEVRYRPILAMESLPESYRNPGFGGIDRFRDLSGYPSSSVMRTTRTRIEEMKNMLEVQQASFRSITEKEAEWSRMYSYLP
;
A
#
# COMPACT_ATOMS: atom_id res chain seq x y z
N MET A 1 22.18 6.38 -61.97
CA MET A 1 21.58 7.18 -63.06
C MET A 1 20.07 6.94 -63.09
N ILE A 2 19.23 8.00 -63.04
CA ILE A 2 17.76 7.88 -63.03
C ILE A 2 17.27 7.60 -64.46
N LYS A 3 16.63 6.44 -64.70
CA LYS A 3 16.01 6.10 -66.00
C LYS A 3 14.87 7.09 -66.30
N LYS A 4 15.09 7.98 -67.27
CA LYS A 4 14.09 8.94 -67.76
C LYS A 4 13.18 8.22 -68.77
N LYS A 5 11.85 8.25 -68.55
CA LYS A 5 10.86 7.72 -69.49
C LYS A 5 10.49 8.81 -70.50
N TYR A 6 10.53 8.47 -71.79
CA TYR A 6 10.20 9.35 -72.91
C TYR A 6 8.99 8.77 -73.66
N TYR A 7 8.11 9.62 -74.19
CA TYR A 7 7.03 9.21 -75.08
C TYR A 7 7.21 9.90 -76.44
N LEU A 8 6.86 9.22 -77.53
CA LEU A 8 6.91 9.77 -78.89
C LEU A 8 5.63 10.57 -79.13
N ASP A 9 5.77 11.87 -79.42
CA ASP A 9 4.64 12.73 -79.77
C ASP A 9 4.29 12.52 -81.25
N PRO A 10 3.13 11.92 -81.60
CA PRO A 10 2.82 11.51 -82.98
C PRO A 10 2.65 12.68 -83.95
N ASN A 11 2.46 13.91 -83.44
CA ASN A 11 2.31 15.11 -84.28
C ASN A 11 3.64 15.75 -84.69
N ASP A 12 4.73 15.49 -83.97
CA ASP A 12 6.03 16.16 -84.18
C ASP A 12 7.19 15.15 -84.32
N LEU A 13 6.90 13.83 -84.22
CA LEU A 13 7.86 12.72 -84.19
C LEU A 13 9.04 12.87 -83.21
N GLN A 14 8.95 13.79 -82.25
CA GLN A 14 10.00 14.02 -81.25
C GLN A 14 9.70 13.29 -79.94
N TYR A 15 10.75 12.75 -79.32
CA TYR A 15 10.67 12.14 -77.99
C TYR A 15 10.63 13.21 -76.91
N LYS A 16 9.46 13.39 -76.27
CA LYS A 16 9.31 14.32 -75.14
C LYS A 16 9.47 13.58 -73.81
N GLN A 17 10.22 14.19 -72.89
CA GLN A 17 10.46 13.62 -71.57
C GLN A 17 9.18 13.71 -70.71
N LEU A 18 8.77 12.61 -70.09
CA LEU A 18 7.56 12.55 -69.28
C LEU A 18 7.74 13.35 -67.97
N ARG A 19 7.36 14.63 -67.98
CA ARG A 19 7.32 15.49 -66.78
C ARG A 19 6.01 15.26 -66.02
N LEU A 20 6.03 14.31 -65.09
CA LEU A 20 4.93 14.14 -64.14
C LEU A 20 4.78 15.42 -63.29
N PRO A 21 3.58 16.02 -63.20
CA PRO A 21 3.37 17.25 -62.45
C PRO A 21 3.65 17.01 -60.96
N TRP A 22 4.34 17.96 -60.33
CA TRP A 22 4.72 17.90 -58.92
C TRP A 22 3.52 17.62 -57.99
N LYS A 23 2.34 18.16 -58.33
CA LYS A 23 1.08 17.90 -57.62
C LYS A 23 0.71 16.41 -57.57
N LYS A 24 0.90 15.65 -58.66
CA LYS A 24 0.62 14.20 -58.70
C LYS A 24 1.63 13.40 -57.88
N LYS A 25 2.88 13.84 -57.81
CA LYS A 25 3.89 13.22 -56.92
C LYS A 25 3.56 13.47 -55.46
N PHE A 26 3.20 14.70 -55.10
CA PHE A 26 2.79 15.05 -53.74
C PHE A 26 1.55 14.30 -53.29
N LEU A 27 0.52 14.23 -54.13
CA LEU A 27 -0.72 13.50 -53.82
C LEU A 27 -0.45 12.00 -53.59
N ARG A 28 0.44 11.39 -54.38
CA ARG A 28 0.84 10.00 -54.19
C ARG A 28 1.56 9.80 -52.85
N ILE A 29 2.47 10.70 -52.46
CA ILE A 29 3.17 10.64 -51.16
C ILE A 29 2.18 10.76 -50.00
N LEU A 30 1.22 11.68 -50.09
CA LEU A 30 0.20 11.89 -49.07
C LEU A 30 -0.70 10.65 -48.91
N LEU A 31 -1.03 9.97 -50.02
CA LEU A 31 -1.79 8.73 -49.99
C LEU A 31 -1.04 7.62 -49.24
N TRP A 32 0.25 7.42 -49.54
CA TRP A 32 1.10 6.47 -48.81
C TRP A 32 1.24 6.83 -47.33
N PHE A 33 1.38 8.12 -47.02
CA PHE A 33 1.45 8.61 -45.63
C PHE A 33 0.15 8.30 -44.86
N SER A 34 -1.01 8.51 -45.47
CA SER A 34 -2.30 8.20 -44.82
C SER A 34 -2.42 6.72 -44.45
N VAL A 35 -1.94 5.82 -45.33
CA VAL A 35 -1.95 4.38 -45.07
C VAL A 35 -1.05 4.04 -43.88
N THR A 36 0.14 4.66 -43.79
CA THR A 36 1.01 4.44 -42.63
C THR A 36 0.39 4.92 -41.32
N VAL A 37 -0.28 6.07 -41.31
CA VAL A 37 -0.97 6.58 -40.12
C VAL A 37 -2.07 5.64 -39.66
N VAL A 38 -2.92 5.17 -40.58
CA VAL A 38 -3.99 4.22 -40.26
C VAL A 38 -3.41 2.92 -39.69
N LEU A 39 -2.33 2.41 -40.30
CA LEU A 39 -1.67 1.20 -39.83
C LEU A 39 -1.08 1.38 -38.42
N THR A 40 -0.46 2.53 -38.14
CA THR A 40 0.07 2.85 -36.80
C THR A 40 -1.03 2.90 -35.75
N VAL A 41 -2.19 3.49 -36.07
CA VAL A 41 -3.33 3.55 -35.15
C VAL A 41 -3.83 2.14 -34.84
N ILE A 42 -4.04 1.30 -35.86
CA ILE A 42 -4.48 -0.09 -35.69
C ILE A 42 -3.47 -0.89 -34.85
N TYR A 43 -2.17 -0.72 -35.13
CA TYR A 43 -1.15 -1.44 -34.38
C TYR A 43 -1.09 -0.98 -32.92
N SER A 44 -1.23 0.33 -32.67
CA SER A 44 -1.25 0.90 -31.32
C SER A 44 -2.45 0.44 -30.50
N THR A 45 -3.64 0.32 -31.09
CA THR A 45 -4.84 -0.14 -30.38
C THR A 45 -4.73 -1.61 -30.01
N ILE A 46 -4.27 -2.46 -30.94
CA ILE A 46 -4.02 -3.88 -30.68
C ILE A 46 -2.95 -4.07 -29.60
N PHE A 47 -1.85 -3.31 -29.69
CA PHE A 47 -0.77 -3.38 -28.72
C PHE A 47 -1.24 -3.00 -27.29
N HIS A 48 -2.01 -1.91 -27.15
CA HIS A 48 -2.59 -1.52 -25.86
C HIS A 48 -3.61 -2.53 -25.32
N SER A 49 -4.36 -3.20 -26.20
CA SER A 49 -5.35 -4.21 -25.79
C SER A 49 -4.73 -5.51 -25.30
N ILE A 50 -3.60 -5.93 -25.87
CA ILE A 50 -2.97 -7.23 -25.55
C ILE A 50 -2.04 -7.10 -24.34
N PHE A 51 -1.21 -6.06 -24.30
CA PHE A 51 -0.19 -5.92 -23.25
C PHE A 51 -0.73 -5.34 -21.93
N GLY A 52 -2.02 -5.00 -21.88
CA GLY A 52 -2.59 -4.22 -20.78
C GLY A 52 -1.90 -2.86 -20.65
N SER A 53 -2.44 -1.99 -19.82
CA SER A 53 -1.69 -0.79 -19.44
C SER A 53 -0.61 -1.22 -18.44
N PRO A 54 0.69 -0.92 -18.65
CA PRO A 54 1.73 -1.18 -17.64
C PRO A 54 1.38 -0.57 -16.27
N LYS A 55 0.54 0.48 -16.28
CA LYS A 55 0.01 1.11 -15.06
C LYS A 55 -0.94 0.20 -14.28
N TYR A 56 -1.72 -0.64 -14.97
CA TYR A 56 -2.68 -1.54 -14.34
C TYR A 56 -1.96 -2.65 -13.56
N GLU A 57 -0.97 -3.29 -14.17
CA GLU A 57 -0.14 -4.30 -13.50
C GLU A 57 0.64 -3.71 -12.32
N ALA A 58 1.20 -2.51 -12.49
CA ALA A 58 1.86 -1.79 -11.40
C ALA A 58 0.89 -1.49 -10.25
N LEU A 59 -0.37 -1.15 -10.54
CA LEU A 59 -1.38 -0.88 -9.53
C LEU A 59 -1.81 -2.15 -8.77
N ILE A 60 -1.97 -3.28 -9.47
CA ILE A 60 -2.24 -4.58 -8.83
C ILE A 60 -1.11 -4.95 -7.88
N ARG A 61 0.14 -4.76 -8.33
CA ARG A 61 1.32 -5.04 -7.52
C ARG A 61 1.38 -4.16 -6.27
N GLN A 62 1.11 -2.86 -6.39
CA GLN A 62 1.04 -1.97 -5.23
C GLN A 62 -0.06 -2.39 -4.24
N LEU A 63 -1.21 -2.87 -4.74
CA LEU A 63 -2.31 -3.31 -3.91
C LEU A 63 -2.00 -4.64 -3.19
N SER A 64 -1.28 -5.56 -3.83
CA SER A 64 -0.82 -6.80 -3.19
C SER A 64 0.27 -6.53 -2.15
N GLU A 65 1.21 -5.64 -2.45
CA GLU A 65 2.24 -5.18 -1.51
C GLU A 65 1.60 -4.53 -0.28
N LEU A 66 0.62 -3.63 -0.47
CA LEU A 66 -0.09 -2.98 0.64
C LEU A 66 -0.82 -4.00 1.52
N LYS A 67 -1.51 -4.98 0.93
CA LYS A 67 -2.17 -6.07 1.68
C LYS A 67 -1.18 -6.88 2.49
N LEU A 68 -0.02 -7.21 1.91
CA LEU A 68 1.04 -7.93 2.61
C LEU A 68 1.53 -7.14 3.83
N HIS A 69 1.75 -5.84 3.69
CA HIS A 69 2.16 -4.98 4.80
C HIS A 69 1.14 -4.99 5.95
N PHE A 70 -0.16 -4.86 5.67
CA PHE A 70 -1.18 -4.95 6.71
C PHE A 70 -1.18 -6.31 7.41
N THR A 71 -1.01 -7.41 6.66
CA THR A 71 -0.92 -8.75 7.25
C THR A 71 0.28 -8.89 8.17
N LEU A 72 1.46 -8.38 7.76
CA LEU A 72 2.66 -8.41 8.59
C LEU A 72 2.51 -7.57 9.86
N VAL A 73 1.95 -6.36 9.75
CA VAL A 73 1.68 -5.49 10.90
C VAL A 73 0.71 -6.16 11.88
N ASN A 74 -0.39 -6.75 11.39
CA ASN A 74 -1.33 -7.44 12.27
C ASN A 74 -0.68 -8.62 13.00
N ARG A 75 0.18 -9.38 12.31
CA ARG A 75 0.93 -10.48 12.93
C ARG A 75 1.93 -10.00 13.97
N GLU A 76 2.58 -8.86 13.74
CA GLU A 76 3.45 -8.25 14.74
C GLU A 76 2.64 -7.79 15.96
N LEU A 77 1.47 -7.19 15.75
CA LEU A 77 0.57 -6.81 16.84
C LEU A 77 0.12 -8.03 17.67
N ASP A 78 -0.20 -9.15 17.03
CA ASP A 78 -0.51 -10.42 17.72
C ASP A 78 0.62 -10.81 18.68
N PHE A 79 1.86 -10.84 18.18
CA PHE A 79 3.03 -11.20 18.97
C PHE A 79 3.28 -10.21 20.12
N LYS A 80 3.11 -8.90 19.89
CA LYS A 80 3.28 -7.89 20.95
C LYS A 80 2.21 -8.00 22.04
N MET A 81 0.95 -8.28 21.65
CA MET A 81 -0.13 -8.50 22.61
C MET A 81 0.13 -9.74 23.46
N GLU A 82 0.60 -10.84 22.87
CA GLU A 82 1.01 -12.04 23.60
C GLU A 82 2.12 -11.74 24.62
N MET A 83 3.15 -10.96 24.23
CA MET A 83 4.20 -10.53 25.17
C MET A 83 3.65 -9.70 26.33
N ILE A 84 2.66 -8.84 26.10
CA ILE A 84 2.03 -8.06 27.18
C ILE A 84 1.26 -8.97 28.13
N GLU A 85 0.58 -9.99 27.60
CA GLU A 85 -0.12 -10.99 28.40
C GLU A 85 0.85 -11.81 29.27
N ASP A 86 2.00 -12.21 28.71
CA ASP A 86 3.07 -12.87 29.47
C ASP A 86 3.60 -11.99 30.62
N LEU A 87 3.77 -10.68 30.37
CA LEU A 87 4.17 -9.72 31.39
C LEU A 87 3.12 -9.58 32.49
N LYS A 88 1.85 -9.55 32.12
CA LYS A 88 0.72 -9.57 33.06
C LYS A 88 0.75 -10.83 33.93
N MET A 89 0.92 -12.01 33.33
CA MET A 89 1.01 -13.27 34.07
C MET A 89 2.20 -13.27 35.04
N SER A 90 3.33 -12.71 34.62
CA SER A 90 4.50 -12.54 35.49
C SER A 90 4.21 -11.60 36.67
N ASP A 91 3.53 -10.48 36.43
CA ASP A 91 3.09 -9.53 37.45
C ASP A 91 2.19 -10.21 38.50
N GLU A 92 1.14 -10.92 38.05
CA GLU A 92 0.16 -11.55 38.93
C GLU A 92 0.70 -12.76 39.71
N VAL A 93 1.53 -13.59 39.08
CA VAL A 93 1.98 -14.85 39.69
C VAL A 93 3.27 -14.68 40.49
N ARG A 94 4.18 -13.78 40.06
CA ARG A 94 5.50 -13.65 40.71
C ARG A 94 5.56 -12.44 41.63
N TYR A 95 5.33 -11.23 41.12
CA TYR A 95 5.67 -10.02 41.87
C TYR A 95 4.64 -9.68 42.94
N ARG A 96 3.34 -9.68 42.60
CA ARG A 96 2.27 -9.29 43.52
C ARG A 96 2.15 -10.19 44.76
N PRO A 97 2.22 -11.52 44.66
CA PRO A 97 2.10 -12.39 45.83
C PRO A 97 3.27 -12.22 46.82
N ILE A 98 4.49 -11.98 46.33
CA ILE A 98 5.67 -11.73 47.17
C ILE A 98 5.48 -10.46 48.00
N LEU A 99 4.90 -9.42 47.39
CA LEU A 99 4.65 -8.13 48.03
C LEU A 99 3.29 -8.03 48.74
N ALA A 100 2.56 -9.15 48.84
CA ALA A 100 1.19 -9.22 49.38
C ALA A 100 0.24 -8.18 48.77
N MET A 101 0.36 -7.93 47.46
CA MET A 101 -0.51 -7.03 46.72
C MET A 101 -1.70 -7.79 46.12
N GLU A 102 -2.86 -7.15 46.05
CA GLU A 102 -4.02 -7.70 45.34
C GLU A 102 -3.81 -7.67 43.82
N SER A 103 -4.41 -8.64 43.13
CA SER A 103 -4.43 -8.69 41.66
C SER A 103 -5.30 -7.58 41.08
N LEU A 104 -4.93 -7.07 39.90
CA LEU A 104 -5.78 -6.10 39.20
C LEU A 104 -7.02 -6.79 38.64
N PRO A 105 -8.22 -6.24 38.85
CA PRO A 105 -9.42 -6.76 38.21
C PRO A 105 -9.36 -6.59 36.69
N GLU A 106 -9.97 -7.53 35.96
CA GLU A 106 -9.94 -7.59 34.49
C GLU A 106 -10.53 -6.33 33.84
N SER A 107 -11.52 -5.70 34.48
CA SER A 107 -12.13 -4.45 34.03
C SER A 107 -11.15 -3.27 33.94
N TYR A 108 -10.11 -3.26 34.78
CA TYR A 108 -9.05 -2.26 34.72
C TYR A 108 -7.99 -2.61 33.66
N ARG A 109 -7.80 -3.90 33.36
CA ARG A 109 -6.85 -4.37 32.34
C ARG A 109 -7.36 -4.19 30.91
N ASN A 110 -8.68 -4.25 30.72
CA ASN A 110 -9.34 -4.05 29.45
C ASN A 110 -10.26 -2.82 29.50
N PRO A 111 -9.71 -1.59 29.50
CA PRO A 111 -10.54 -0.40 29.42
C PRO A 111 -11.24 -0.40 28.06
N GLY A 112 -12.58 -0.50 28.09
CA GLY A 112 -13.39 -0.56 26.88
C GLY A 112 -13.23 0.67 25.99
N PHE A 113 -13.59 0.52 24.71
CA PHE A 113 -13.61 1.63 23.77
C PHE A 113 -14.88 2.47 23.98
N GLY A 114 -14.71 3.76 24.29
CA GLY A 114 -15.82 4.70 24.36
C GLY A 114 -16.56 4.82 23.02
N GLY A 115 -17.89 4.99 23.06
CA GLY A 115 -18.80 4.91 21.91
C GLY A 115 -18.76 6.06 20.89
N ILE A 116 -17.65 6.79 20.77
CA ILE A 116 -17.45 7.78 19.70
C ILE A 116 -16.71 7.11 18.56
N ASP A 117 -17.17 7.28 17.32
CA ASP A 117 -16.46 6.80 16.12
C ASP A 117 -15.14 7.56 15.93
N ARG A 118 -14.12 7.11 16.66
CA ARG A 118 -12.76 7.68 16.67
C ARG A 118 -12.05 7.57 15.33
N PHE A 119 -12.51 6.68 14.45
CA PHE A 119 -11.86 6.34 13.19
C PHE A 119 -12.74 6.70 11.99
N ARG A 120 -13.54 7.76 12.13
CA ARG A 120 -14.38 8.28 11.04
C ARG A 120 -13.53 8.77 9.86
N ASP A 121 -12.35 9.29 10.14
CA ASP A 121 -11.32 9.70 9.17
C ASP A 121 -10.84 8.55 8.27
N LEU A 122 -10.91 7.31 8.76
CA LEU A 122 -10.56 6.11 7.99
C LEU A 122 -11.72 5.58 7.13
N SER A 123 -12.81 6.34 7.00
CA SER A 123 -13.98 5.97 6.18
C SER A 123 -13.86 6.52 4.75
N GLY A 124 -14.35 5.76 3.77
CA GLY A 124 -14.43 6.19 2.36
C GLY A 124 -13.36 5.60 1.44
N TYR A 125 -12.45 4.80 1.98
CA TYR A 125 -11.48 4.03 1.20
C TYR A 125 -11.98 2.61 0.91
N PRO A 126 -11.59 1.98 -0.22
CA PRO A 126 -11.90 0.57 -0.49
C PRO A 126 -11.39 -0.38 0.60
N SER A 127 -10.33 0.02 1.32
CA SER A 127 -9.71 -0.75 2.40
C SER A 127 -10.00 -0.19 3.80
N SER A 128 -11.05 0.61 3.95
CA SER A 128 -11.44 1.23 5.23
C SER A 128 -11.58 0.22 6.36
N SER A 129 -12.10 -0.98 6.06
CA SER A 129 -12.29 -2.04 7.06
C SER A 129 -10.96 -2.50 7.67
N VAL A 130 -9.98 -2.84 6.84
CA VAL A 130 -8.65 -3.30 7.29
C VAL A 130 -7.94 -2.20 8.06
N MET A 131 -7.99 -0.96 7.56
CA MET A 131 -7.38 0.20 8.22
C MET A 131 -7.99 0.44 9.61
N ARG A 132 -9.33 0.41 9.71
CA ARG A 132 -10.04 0.60 10.97
C ARG A 132 -9.72 -0.52 11.95
N THR A 133 -9.77 -1.78 11.52
CA THR A 133 -9.44 -2.92 12.39
C THR A 133 -8.01 -2.84 12.91
N THR A 134 -7.03 -2.62 12.03
CA THR A 134 -5.63 -2.48 12.47
C THR A 134 -5.45 -1.31 13.42
N ARG A 135 -6.13 -0.17 13.19
CA ARG A 135 -6.05 0.98 14.09
C ARG A 135 -6.68 0.69 15.45
N THR A 136 -7.82 0.02 15.50
CA THR A 136 -8.44 -0.43 16.76
C THR A 136 -7.48 -1.31 17.55
N ARG A 137 -6.89 -2.31 16.91
CA ARG A 137 -5.93 -3.23 17.56
C ARG A 137 -4.69 -2.50 18.10
N ILE A 138 -4.20 -1.48 17.40
CA ILE A 138 -3.10 -0.65 17.91
C ILE A 138 -3.51 0.07 19.20
N GLU A 139 -4.71 0.62 19.25
CA GLU A 139 -5.20 1.30 20.46
C GLU A 139 -5.48 0.31 21.61
N GLU A 140 -5.98 -0.89 21.31
CA GLU A 140 -6.09 -1.99 22.30
C GLU A 140 -4.74 -2.29 22.95
N MET A 141 -3.72 -2.52 22.12
CA MET A 141 -2.37 -2.81 22.59
C MET A 141 -1.81 -1.66 23.45
N LYS A 142 -2.01 -0.41 23.04
CA LYS A 142 -1.57 0.77 23.82
C LYS A 142 -2.24 0.83 25.18
N ASN A 143 -3.55 0.63 25.24
CA ASN A 143 -4.28 0.66 26.49
C ASN A 143 -3.78 -0.44 27.45
N MET A 144 -3.62 -1.67 26.94
CA MET A 144 -3.07 -2.79 27.73
C MET A 144 -1.66 -2.47 28.24
N LEU A 145 -0.82 -1.87 27.40
CA LEU A 145 0.54 -1.47 27.76
C LEU A 145 0.55 -0.37 28.82
N GLU A 146 -0.32 0.65 28.70
CA GLU A 146 -0.44 1.72 29.70
C GLU A 146 -0.84 1.17 31.07
N VAL A 147 -1.82 0.26 31.12
CA VAL A 147 -2.23 -0.40 32.36
C VAL A 147 -1.09 -1.23 32.94
N GLN A 148 -0.39 -2.00 32.10
CA GLN A 148 0.73 -2.82 32.56
C GLN A 148 1.90 -1.96 33.07
N GLN A 149 2.16 -0.81 32.45
CA GLN A 149 3.15 0.16 32.93
C GLN A 149 2.76 0.73 34.29
N ALA A 150 1.49 1.09 34.49
CA ALA A 150 0.98 1.56 35.77
C ALA A 150 1.08 0.46 36.84
N SER A 151 0.76 -0.79 36.49
CA SER A 151 0.92 -1.94 37.38
C SER A 151 2.36 -2.08 37.87
N PHE A 152 3.34 -2.04 36.97
CA PHE A 152 4.75 -2.15 37.37
C PHE A 152 5.22 -0.98 38.24
N ARG A 153 4.74 0.25 38.01
CA ARG A 153 5.02 1.38 38.92
C ARG A 153 4.51 1.10 40.34
N SER A 154 3.29 0.58 40.47
CA SER A 154 2.71 0.24 41.78
C SER A 154 3.52 -0.84 42.51
N ILE A 155 4.08 -1.80 41.77
CA ILE A 155 4.95 -2.85 42.33
C ILE A 155 6.25 -2.23 42.85
N THR A 156 6.90 -1.38 42.07
CA THR A 156 8.15 -0.72 42.47
C THR A 156 7.96 0.19 43.69
N GLU A 157 6.85 0.90 43.77
CA GLU A 157 6.51 1.70 44.94
C GLU A 157 6.32 0.81 46.18
N LYS A 158 5.61 -0.32 46.03
CA LYS A 158 5.39 -1.27 47.13
C LYS A 158 6.68 -1.96 47.58
N GLU A 159 7.55 -2.31 46.64
CA GLU A 159 8.87 -2.86 46.91
C GLU A 159 9.70 -1.89 47.77
N ALA A 160 9.72 -0.60 47.43
CA ALA A 160 10.46 0.41 48.19
C ALA A 160 9.92 0.58 49.62
N GLU A 161 8.59 0.52 49.80
CA GLU A 161 7.96 0.52 51.13
C GLU A 161 8.34 -0.74 51.92
N TRP A 162 8.23 -1.92 51.30
CA TRP A 162 8.56 -3.20 51.90
C TRP A 162 10.02 -3.28 52.34
N SER A 163 10.95 -2.84 51.50
CA SER A 163 12.38 -2.76 51.82
C SER A 163 12.65 -1.84 53.02
N ARG A 164 12.00 -0.67 53.08
CA ARG A 164 12.11 0.23 54.24
C ARG A 164 11.62 -0.44 55.51
N MET A 165 10.44 -1.08 55.49
CA MET A 165 9.91 -1.78 56.67
C MET A 165 10.87 -2.85 57.18
N TYR A 166 11.43 -3.67 56.28
CA TYR A 166 12.39 -4.71 56.64
C TYR A 166 13.70 -4.16 57.20
N SER A 167 14.14 -2.97 56.77
CA SER A 167 15.36 -2.35 57.30
C SER A 167 15.27 -1.95 58.78
N TYR A 168 14.06 -1.86 59.34
CA TYR A 168 13.82 -1.58 60.76
C TYR A 168 13.62 -2.85 61.62
N LEU A 169 13.65 -4.04 61.01
CA LEU A 169 13.60 -5.30 61.77
C LEU A 169 15.00 -5.61 62.34
N PRO A 170 15.08 -6.09 63.61
CA PRO A 170 16.35 -6.39 64.30
C PRO A 170 17.11 -7.58 63.70
#